data_AF-C5JBD6-F1
#
_entry.id   AF-C5JBD6-F1
#
_cell.length_a   1.000
_cell.length_b   1.000
_cell.length_c   1.000
_cell.angle_alpha   90.00
_cell.angle_beta   90.00
_cell.angle_gamma   90.00
#
_symmetry.space_group_name_H-M   'P 1'
#
loop_
_entity.id
_entity.type
_entity.pdbx_description
1 polymer ?
#
loop_
_entity_poly.entity_id
_entity_poly.type
_entity_poly.pdbx_seq_one_letter_code
_entity_poly.pdbx_strand_id
1 'polypeptide(L)'
;MPLTLDPIPNASPFAPFATDVAIFANTKAREAPARLTAIAQALKAHVNGAWLGVATAFLNTTVVALNAALAAIQTFVNGLETQINDRLAEFETNLGAYLDVGAGYAVGAINNALFTGALASGAVTYDADGRLTEIDQGPRRIHAIVYNADGFLASYAETLTLSDLPTTRVYSFTYDASGNLASITET
;
A
#
# COMPACT_ATOMS: atom_id res chain seq x y z
N MET A 1 -6.66 14.05 5.14
CA MET A 1 -7.93 14.81 5.14
C MET A 1 -7.69 16.07 5.96
N PRO A 2 -7.83 17.28 5.40
CA PRO A 2 -7.57 18.50 6.16
C PRO A 2 -8.60 18.65 7.27
N LEU A 3 -8.14 18.86 8.50
CA LEU A 3 -9.00 19.13 9.65
C LEU A 3 -9.45 20.59 9.56
N THR A 4 -10.68 20.82 9.13
CA THR A 4 -11.27 22.16 9.13
C THR A 4 -11.85 22.40 10.52
N LEU A 5 -11.18 23.21 11.32
CA LEU A 5 -11.71 23.66 12.60
C LEU A 5 -12.59 24.88 12.33
N ASP A 6 -13.86 24.81 12.73
CA ASP A 6 -14.70 25.99 12.73
C ASP A 6 -14.07 27.06 13.63
N PRO A 7 -14.07 28.34 13.20
CA PRO A 7 -13.52 29.41 14.02
C PRO A 7 -14.24 29.42 15.37
N ILE A 8 -13.47 29.60 16.44
CA ILE A 8 -14.02 29.76 17.80
C ILE A 8 -15.10 30.85 17.72
N PRO A 9 -16.36 30.56 18.10
CA PRO A 9 -17.42 31.55 18.11
C PRO A 9 -16.91 32.77 18.87
N ASN A 10 -16.97 33.96 18.24
CA ASN A 10 -16.48 35.19 18.83
C ASN A 10 -17.04 35.33 20.26
N ALA A 11 -16.19 35.14 21.26
CA ALA A 11 -16.51 35.29 22.66
C ALA A 11 -16.55 36.77 23.05
N SER A 12 -17.17 37.61 22.22
CA SER A 12 -17.47 39.00 22.57
C SER A 12 -18.91 39.09 23.09
N PRO A 13 -19.15 38.88 24.40
CA PRO A 13 -20.35 39.37 25.03
C PRO A 13 -19.98 40.52 25.97
N PHE A 14 -19.22 41.51 25.51
CA PHE A 14 -18.99 42.70 26.33
C PHE A 14 -19.17 43.94 25.50
N ALA A 15 -20.43 44.27 25.22
CA ALA A 15 -20.77 45.68 25.27
C ALA A 15 -20.35 46.15 26.68
N PRO A 16 -19.37 47.07 26.80
CA PRO A 16 -18.98 47.56 28.11
C PRO A 16 -20.22 48.09 28.82
N PHE A 17 -20.34 47.87 30.12
CA PHE A 17 -21.31 48.55 30.97
C PHE A 17 -20.92 50.04 31.05
N ALA A 18 -21.06 50.74 29.92
CA ALA A 18 -20.67 52.14 29.75
C ALA A 18 -21.73 53.11 30.26
N THR A 19 -22.86 52.58 30.75
CA THR A 19 -23.91 53.37 31.38
C THR A 19 -24.08 52.87 32.81
N ASP A 20 -23.89 53.77 33.77
CA ASP A 20 -24.36 53.58 35.13
C ASP A 20 -25.87 53.37 35.06
N VAL A 21 -26.32 52.12 35.11
CA VAL A 21 -27.74 51.82 35.19
C VAL A 21 -28.14 52.16 36.62
N ALA A 22 -28.79 53.30 36.82
CA ALA A 22 -29.39 53.64 38.11
C ALA A 22 -30.63 52.77 38.33
N ILE A 23 -30.43 51.46 38.55
CA ILE A 23 -31.47 50.40 38.52
C ILE A 23 -32.55 50.62 39.60
N PHE A 24 -32.20 51.40 40.62
CA PHE A 24 -33.06 51.75 41.74
C PHE A 24 -33.41 53.24 41.84
N ALA A 25 -32.94 54.09 40.91
CA ALA A 25 -33.38 55.49 40.91
C ALA A 25 -34.90 55.53 40.73
N ASN A 26 -35.59 56.14 41.70
CA ASN A 26 -37.06 56.23 41.75
C ASN A 26 -37.82 54.89 41.85
N THR A 27 -37.19 53.79 42.26
CA THR A 27 -37.91 52.53 42.52
C THR A 27 -38.56 52.58 43.89
N LYS A 28 -39.87 52.33 43.98
CA LYS A 28 -40.54 52.17 45.28
C LYS A 28 -39.93 50.96 45.98
N ALA A 29 -39.61 51.08 47.27
CA ALA A 29 -38.96 50.00 48.03
C ALA A 29 -39.68 48.64 47.91
N ARG A 30 -41.02 48.65 47.81
CA ARG A 30 -41.86 47.45 47.61
C ARG A 30 -41.61 46.69 46.29
N GLU A 31 -41.07 47.35 45.27
CA GLU A 31 -40.84 46.79 43.92
C GLU A 31 -39.41 46.26 43.74
N ALA A 32 -38.49 46.61 44.65
CA ALA A 32 -37.11 46.17 44.61
C ALA A 32 -36.94 44.63 44.65
N PRO A 33 -37.70 43.86 45.46
CA PRO A 33 -37.58 42.40 45.46
C PRO A 33 -37.88 41.78 44.10
N ALA A 34 -38.95 42.22 43.43
CA ALA A 34 -39.33 41.70 42.12
C ALA A 34 -38.27 41.99 41.04
N ARG A 35 -37.67 43.19 41.08
CA ARG A 35 -36.57 43.56 40.16
C ARG A 35 -35.31 42.72 40.41
N LEU A 36 -34.94 42.50 41.67
CA LEU A 36 -33.83 41.62 42.02
C LEU A 36 -34.05 40.18 41.54
N THR A 37 -35.28 39.66 41.68
CA THR A 37 -35.64 38.34 41.14
C THR A 37 -35.52 38.28 39.62
N ALA A 38 -35.97 39.31 38.90
CA ALA A 38 -35.86 39.37 37.45
C ALA A 38 -34.39 39.41 36.98
N ILE A 39 -33.52 40.16 37.67
CA ILE A 39 -32.08 40.21 37.39
C ILE A 39 -31.44 38.84 37.64
N ALA A 40 -31.73 38.21 38.77
CA ALA A 40 -31.22 36.88 39.09
C ALA A 40 -31.66 35.83 38.05
N GLN A 41 -32.90 35.92 37.57
CA GLN A 41 -33.43 35.02 36.55
C GLN A 41 -32.79 35.27 35.18
N ALA A 42 -32.56 36.54 34.80
CA ALA A 42 -31.85 36.89 33.57
C ALA A 42 -30.39 36.43 33.60
N LEU A 43 -29.69 36.61 34.74
CA LEU A 43 -28.33 36.12 34.93
C LEU A 43 -28.27 34.60 34.83
N LYS A 44 -29.19 33.89 35.50
CA LYS A 44 -29.30 32.43 35.43
C LYS A 44 -29.54 31.95 34.00
N ALA A 45 -30.43 32.61 33.25
CA ALA A 45 -30.71 32.28 31.86
C ALA A 45 -29.47 32.51 30.96
N HIS A 46 -28.77 33.62 31.15
CA HIS A 46 -27.56 33.93 30.40
C HIS A 46 -26.43 32.92 30.65
N VAL A 47 -26.13 32.62 31.91
CA VAL A 47 -25.08 31.64 32.27
C VAL A 47 -25.41 30.26 31.72
N ASN A 48 -26.66 29.80 31.89
CA ASN A 48 -27.03 28.45 31.45
C ASN A 48 -27.12 28.33 29.93
N GLY A 49 -27.69 29.33 29.25
CA GLY A 49 -27.92 29.27 27.81
C GLY A 49 -26.71 29.70 26.99
N ALA A 50 -26.19 30.90 27.25
CA ALA A 50 -25.17 31.51 26.41
C ALA A 50 -23.75 31.02 26.74
N TRP A 51 -23.48 30.62 27.99
CA TRP A 51 -22.13 30.20 28.38
C TRP A 51 -22.03 28.68 28.47
N LEU A 52 -22.81 28.06 29.35
CA LEU A 52 -22.74 26.61 29.57
C LEU A 52 -23.19 25.83 28.32
N GLY A 53 -24.31 26.22 27.70
CA GLY A 53 -24.78 25.59 26.47
C GLY A 53 -23.75 25.63 25.33
N VAL A 54 -23.12 26.79 25.11
CA VAL A 54 -22.11 26.97 24.05
C VAL A 54 -20.82 26.19 24.38
N ALA A 55 -20.35 26.25 25.63
CA ALA A 55 -19.17 25.49 26.05
C ALA A 55 -19.38 23.97 25.92
N THR A 56 -20.54 23.47 26.34
CA THR A 56 -20.89 22.05 26.19
C THR A 56 -21.00 21.65 24.72
N ALA A 57 -21.61 22.48 23.86
CA ALA A 57 -21.71 22.20 22.43
C ALA A 57 -20.33 22.18 21.76
N PHE A 58 -19.45 23.12 22.09
CA PHE A 58 -18.07 23.16 21.59
C PHE A 58 -17.28 21.92 22.02
N LEU A 59 -17.34 21.56 23.30
CA LEU A 59 -16.67 20.36 23.83
C LEU A 59 -17.18 19.10 23.14
N ASN A 60 -18.51 18.93 23.03
CA ASN A 60 -19.09 17.76 22.39
C ASN A 60 -18.67 17.65 20.92
N THR A 61 -18.73 18.75 20.16
CA THR A 61 -18.38 18.73 18.74
C THR A 61 -16.89 18.44 18.53
N THR A 62 -16.03 19.13 19.28
CA THR A 62 -14.58 19.03 19.13
C THR A 62 -14.08 17.67 19.60
N VAL A 63 -14.52 17.19 20.77
CA VAL A 63 -14.10 15.90 21.32
C VAL A 63 -14.58 14.75 20.43
N VAL A 64 -15.81 14.81 19.92
CA VAL A 64 -16.31 13.79 18.99
C VAL A 64 -15.51 13.78 17.69
N ALA A 65 -15.22 14.94 17.12
CA ALA A 65 -14.41 15.04 15.90
C ALA A 65 -12.98 14.52 16.12
N LEU A 66 -12.35 14.83 17.25
CA LEU A 66 -11.02 14.34 17.61
C LEU A 66 -11.02 12.82 17.82
N ASN A 67 -12.03 12.26 18.48
CA ASN A 67 -12.15 10.82 18.67
C ASN A 67 -12.33 10.09 17.32
N ALA A 68 -13.12 10.65 16.41
CA ALA A 68 -13.28 10.10 15.06
C ALA A 68 -11.96 10.14 14.27
N ALA A 69 -11.23 11.26 14.34
CA ALA A 69 -9.92 11.39 13.70
C ALA A 69 -8.90 10.39 14.27
N LEU A 70 -8.88 10.20 15.60
CA LEU A 70 -7.99 9.23 16.25
C LEU A 70 -8.32 7.79 15.84
N ALA A 71 -9.61 7.43 15.73
CA ALA A 71 -10.03 6.12 15.25
C ALA A 71 -9.62 5.87 13.79
N ALA A 72 -9.70 6.90 12.94
CA ALA A 72 -9.23 6.82 11.56
C ALA A 72 -7.70 6.63 11.48
N ILE A 73 -6.94 7.34 12.31
CA ILE A 73 -5.49 7.17 12.42
C ILE A 73 -5.15 5.74 12.87
N GLN A 74 -5.83 5.22 13.90
CA GLN A 74 -5.61 3.85 14.38
C GLN A 74 -5.84 2.82 13.27
N THR A 75 -6.93 2.98 12.51
CA THR A 75 -7.27 2.09 11.39
C THR A 75 -6.18 2.13 10.31
N PHE A 76 -5.72 3.32 9.97
CA PHE A 76 -4.64 3.50 8.99
C PHE A 76 -3.33 2.86 9.45
N VAL A 77 -2.91 3.11 10.70
CA VAL A 77 -1.67 2.55 11.26
C VAL A 77 -1.72 1.03 11.32
N ASN A 78 -2.83 0.44 11.76
CA ASN A 78 -3.00 -1.01 11.76
C ASN A 78 -2.91 -1.59 10.34
N GLY A 79 -3.51 -0.93 9.35
CA GLY A 79 -3.44 -1.35 7.95
C GLY A 79 -2.03 -1.28 7.35
N LEU A 80 -1.20 -0.31 7.79
CA LEU A 80 0.21 -0.26 7.41
C LEU A 80 1.01 -1.39 8.07
N GLU A 81 0.77 -1.65 9.36
CA GLU A 81 1.44 -2.73 10.09
C GLU A 81 1.18 -4.09 9.45
N THR A 82 -0.08 -4.38 9.09
CA THR A 82 -0.43 -5.60 8.36
C THR A 82 0.32 -5.70 7.03
N GLN A 83 0.30 -4.63 6.21
CA GLN A 83 1.01 -4.64 4.92
C GLN A 83 2.52 -4.84 5.04
N ILE A 84 3.14 -4.24 6.07
CA ILE A 84 4.57 -4.41 6.34
C ILE A 84 4.86 -5.86 6.71
N ASN A 85 4.07 -6.45 7.60
CA ASN A 85 4.24 -7.83 8.04
C ASN A 85 4.05 -8.82 6.88
N ASP A 86 3.03 -8.63 6.05
CA ASP A 86 2.78 -9.49 4.88
C ASP A 86 3.95 -9.43 3.88
N ARG A 87 4.45 -8.22 3.58
CA ARG A 87 5.60 -8.04 2.67
C ARG A 87 6.90 -8.60 3.22
N LEU A 88 7.12 -8.48 4.53
CA LEU A 88 8.29 -9.06 5.19
C LEU A 88 8.24 -10.60 5.14
N ALA A 89 7.06 -11.20 5.39
CA ALA A 89 6.88 -12.64 5.30
C ALA A 89 7.10 -13.18 3.87
N GLU A 90 6.61 -12.45 2.85
CA GLU A 90 6.87 -12.77 1.44
C GLU A 90 8.37 -12.67 1.11
N PHE A 91 9.03 -11.60 1.55
CA PHE A 91 10.47 -11.41 1.36
C PHE A 91 11.29 -12.53 2.02
N GLU A 92 10.98 -12.90 3.26
CA GLU A 92 11.64 -14.00 3.97
C GLU A 92 11.49 -15.33 3.23
N THR A 93 10.29 -15.62 2.72
CA THR A 93 10.02 -16.82 1.93
C THR A 93 10.85 -16.85 0.64
N ASN A 94 10.85 -15.74 -0.10
CA ASN A 94 11.60 -15.61 -1.36
C ASN A 94 13.11 -15.66 -1.13
N LEU A 95 13.61 -15.03 -0.08
CA LEU A 95 15.01 -15.08 0.29
C LEU A 95 15.42 -16.50 0.70
N GLY A 96 14.58 -17.19 1.47
CA GLY A 96 14.76 -18.60 1.80
C GLY A 96 14.89 -19.46 0.55
N ALA A 97 13.95 -19.34 -0.40
CA ALA A 97 13.99 -20.07 -1.65
C ALA A 97 15.23 -19.73 -2.52
N TYR A 98 15.67 -18.47 -2.53
CA TYR A 98 16.87 -18.05 -3.24
C TYR A 98 18.17 -18.62 -2.63
N LEU A 99 18.23 -18.77 -1.31
CA LEU A 99 19.41 -19.27 -0.60
C LEU A 99 19.45 -20.80 -0.44
N ASP A 100 18.32 -21.48 -0.60
CA ASP A 100 18.21 -22.94 -0.45
C ASP A 100 18.67 -23.71 -1.71
N VAL A 101 18.57 -25.03 -1.71
CA VAL A 101 19.10 -25.92 -2.79
C VAL A 101 18.00 -26.53 -3.67
N GLY A 102 16.73 -26.22 -3.40
CA GLY A 102 15.57 -26.87 -4.06
C GLY A 102 14.82 -26.02 -5.11
N ALA A 103 15.02 -24.71 -5.14
CA ALA A 103 14.39 -23.84 -6.14
C ALA A 103 15.25 -23.75 -7.39
N GLY A 104 14.63 -23.77 -8.58
CA GLY A 104 15.36 -23.61 -9.84
C GLY A 104 16.15 -22.29 -9.93
N TYR A 105 15.68 -21.24 -9.25
CA TYR A 105 16.33 -19.93 -9.21
C TYR A 105 17.22 -19.73 -7.98
N ALA A 106 17.47 -20.78 -7.19
CA ALA A 106 18.37 -20.70 -6.07
C ALA A 106 19.79 -20.32 -6.51
N VAL A 107 20.50 -19.54 -5.70
CA VAL A 107 21.89 -19.14 -5.96
C VAL A 107 22.81 -20.37 -6.10
N GLY A 108 22.53 -21.45 -5.36
CA GLY A 108 23.25 -22.72 -5.49
C GLY A 108 23.03 -23.36 -6.86
N ALA A 109 21.78 -23.37 -7.35
CA ALA A 109 21.43 -23.92 -8.67
C ALA A 109 22.07 -23.08 -9.80
N ILE A 110 22.01 -21.76 -9.69
CA ILE A 110 22.62 -20.81 -10.65
C ILE A 110 24.14 -20.97 -10.67
N ASN A 111 24.79 -21.00 -9.50
CA ASN A 111 26.24 -21.16 -9.40
C ASN A 111 26.68 -22.52 -9.97
N ASN A 112 25.92 -23.59 -9.69
CA ASN A 112 26.22 -24.90 -10.25
C ASN A 112 26.14 -24.88 -11.79
N ALA A 113 25.08 -24.31 -12.36
CA ALA A 113 24.95 -24.17 -13.81
C ALA A 113 26.06 -23.31 -14.44
N LEU A 114 26.44 -22.20 -13.80
CA LEU A 114 27.41 -21.25 -14.35
C LEU A 114 28.87 -21.74 -14.27
N PHE A 115 29.26 -22.39 -13.15
CA PHE A 115 30.67 -22.69 -12.89
C PHE A 115 31.08 -24.13 -13.17
N THR A 116 30.16 -25.09 -13.15
CA THR A 116 30.51 -26.49 -13.47
C THR A 116 30.13 -26.88 -14.89
N GLY A 117 29.23 -26.12 -15.53
CA GLY A 117 28.61 -26.51 -16.81
C GLY A 117 27.83 -27.83 -16.74
N ALA A 118 27.70 -28.43 -15.56
CA ALA A 118 27.04 -29.71 -15.36
C ALA A 118 25.54 -29.47 -15.20
N LEU A 119 24.82 -29.67 -16.29
CA LEU A 119 23.39 -29.92 -16.24
C LEU A 119 23.20 -31.35 -15.71
N ALA A 120 22.31 -31.54 -14.74
CA ALA A 120 21.96 -32.89 -14.29
C ALA A 120 21.52 -33.71 -15.51
N SER A 121 21.95 -34.96 -15.69
CA SER A 121 21.70 -35.68 -16.97
C SER A 121 20.21 -35.89 -17.29
N GLY A 122 19.31 -35.80 -16.30
CA GLY A 122 17.85 -35.79 -16.50
C GLY A 122 17.28 -34.48 -17.07
N ALA A 123 18.11 -33.45 -17.22
CA ALA A 123 17.77 -32.16 -17.79
C ALA A 123 17.81 -32.16 -19.32
N VAL A 124 18.21 -33.24 -19.99
CA VAL A 124 18.51 -33.20 -21.43
C VAL A 124 17.81 -34.36 -22.13
N THR A 125 16.97 -34.07 -23.13
CA THR A 125 16.25 -35.08 -23.90
C THR A 125 16.74 -35.11 -25.34
N TYR A 126 16.77 -36.30 -25.95
CA TYR A 126 17.21 -36.51 -27.33
C TYR A 126 16.13 -37.21 -28.17
N ASP A 127 16.13 -36.98 -29.47
CA ASP A 127 15.34 -37.76 -30.42
C ASP A 127 15.97 -39.14 -30.71
N ALA A 128 15.31 -39.94 -31.56
CA ALA A 128 15.79 -41.27 -31.94
C ALA A 128 17.12 -41.25 -32.71
N ASP A 129 17.47 -40.12 -33.32
CA ASP A 129 18.73 -39.90 -34.05
C ASP A 129 19.84 -39.36 -33.13
N GLY A 130 19.56 -39.17 -31.84
CA GLY A 130 20.50 -38.65 -30.85
C GLY A 130 20.69 -37.13 -30.90
N ARG A 131 19.79 -36.38 -31.56
CA ARG A 131 19.81 -34.92 -31.54
C ARG A 131 19.05 -34.39 -30.34
N LEU A 132 19.47 -33.23 -29.85
CA LEU A 132 18.88 -32.59 -28.68
C LEU A 132 17.46 -32.10 -28.98
N THR A 133 16.49 -32.41 -28.11
CA THR A 133 15.09 -31.99 -28.24
C THR A 133 14.62 -31.07 -27.11
N GLU A 134 15.24 -31.18 -25.94
CA GLU A 134 14.89 -30.38 -24.76
C GLU A 134 16.06 -30.25 -23.79
N ILE A 135 16.17 -29.08 -23.16
CA ILE A 135 16.99 -28.84 -21.97
C ILE A 135 16.13 -28.22 -20.86
N ASP A 136 16.01 -28.87 -19.71
CA ASP A 136 15.35 -28.37 -18.51
C ASP A 136 16.37 -27.96 -17.44
N GLN A 137 16.57 -26.66 -17.26
CA GLN A 137 17.53 -26.08 -16.32
C GLN A 137 16.85 -25.43 -15.12
N GLY A 138 15.76 -26.01 -14.62
CA GLY A 138 15.03 -25.50 -13.45
C GLY A 138 13.98 -24.45 -13.84
N PRO A 139 14.19 -23.14 -13.61
CA PRO A 139 13.22 -22.14 -14.00
C PRO A 139 13.30 -21.87 -15.51
N ARG A 140 14.37 -22.32 -16.19
CA ARG A 140 14.60 -22.11 -17.63
C ARG A 140 14.48 -23.44 -18.36
N ARG A 141 13.60 -23.51 -19.35
CA ARG A 141 13.39 -24.68 -20.22
C ARG A 141 13.59 -24.30 -21.69
N ILE A 142 14.59 -24.90 -22.33
CA ILE A 142 14.80 -24.84 -23.78
C ILE A 142 14.07 -26.04 -24.38
N HIS A 143 13.12 -25.82 -25.27
CA HIS A 143 12.27 -26.86 -25.83
C HIS A 143 11.87 -26.52 -27.27
N ALA A 144 11.11 -27.40 -27.93
CA ALA A 144 10.71 -27.24 -29.32
C ALA A 144 11.92 -26.98 -30.24
N ILE A 145 13.02 -27.69 -29.98
CA ILE A 145 14.25 -27.60 -30.77
C ILE A 145 13.97 -28.25 -32.13
N VAL A 146 14.15 -27.48 -33.21
CA VAL A 146 13.94 -27.92 -34.59
C VAL A 146 15.26 -27.80 -35.34
N TYR A 147 15.56 -28.79 -36.17
CA TYR A 147 16.70 -28.77 -37.08
C TYR A 147 16.22 -28.64 -38.53
N ASN A 148 17.01 -27.98 -39.36
CA ASN A 148 16.77 -27.94 -40.80
C ASN A 148 17.20 -29.26 -41.48
N ALA A 149 16.95 -29.37 -42.79
CA ALA A 149 17.26 -30.57 -43.55
C ALA A 149 18.76 -30.95 -43.55
N ASP A 150 19.64 -29.96 -43.41
CA ASP A 150 21.09 -30.14 -43.35
C ASP A 150 21.57 -30.51 -41.93
N GLY A 151 20.66 -30.58 -40.96
CA GLY A 151 20.95 -30.92 -39.56
C GLY A 151 21.44 -29.75 -38.70
N PHE A 152 21.38 -28.51 -39.20
CA PHE A 152 21.65 -27.32 -38.39
C PHE A 152 20.44 -26.91 -37.56
N LEU A 153 20.67 -26.28 -36.41
CA LEU A 153 19.62 -25.79 -35.53
C LEU A 153 18.80 -24.70 -36.24
N ALA A 154 17.52 -24.93 -36.49
CA ALA A 154 16.63 -23.98 -37.14
C ALA A 154 15.89 -23.07 -36.14
N SER A 155 15.43 -23.63 -35.02
CA SER A 155 14.76 -22.85 -33.97
C SER A 155 14.77 -23.57 -32.62
N TYR A 156 14.56 -22.80 -31.55
CA TYR A 156 14.13 -23.33 -30.25
C TYR A 156 13.27 -22.30 -29.52
N ALA A 157 12.50 -22.76 -28.54
CA ALA A 157 11.77 -21.92 -27.59
C ALA A 157 12.45 -21.98 -26.22
N GLU A 158 12.63 -20.83 -25.58
CA GLU A 158 13.10 -20.71 -24.21
C GLU A 158 11.95 -20.22 -23.33
N THR A 159 11.58 -20.98 -22.31
CA THR A 159 10.61 -20.57 -21.29
C THR A 159 11.31 -20.35 -19.97
N LEU A 160 11.14 -19.16 -19.40
CA LEU A 160 11.55 -18.82 -18.05
C LEU A 160 10.31 -18.73 -17.15
N THR A 161 10.22 -19.59 -16.14
CA THR A 161 9.15 -19.59 -15.15
C THR A 161 9.69 -19.10 -13.81
N LEU A 162 9.19 -17.95 -13.37
CA LEU A 162 9.47 -17.38 -12.05
C LEU A 162 8.14 -17.26 -11.30
N SER A 163 8.00 -17.96 -10.17
CA SER A 163 6.80 -17.94 -9.33
C SER A 163 5.49 -18.08 -10.13
N ASP A 164 5.42 -19.14 -10.94
CA ASP A 164 4.28 -19.49 -11.83
C ASP A 164 3.98 -18.51 -12.98
N LEU A 165 4.86 -17.56 -13.25
CA LEU A 165 4.74 -16.65 -14.40
C LEU A 165 5.69 -17.09 -15.53
N PRO A 166 5.22 -17.87 -16.53
CA PRO A 166 6.05 -18.27 -17.66
C PRO A 166 6.21 -17.10 -18.64
N THR A 167 7.45 -16.82 -19.01
CA THR A 167 7.80 -15.96 -20.14
C THR A 167 8.50 -16.79 -21.18
N THR A 168 7.95 -16.85 -22.39
CA THR A 168 8.51 -17.64 -23.51
C THR A 168 9.04 -16.71 -24.59
N ARG A 169 10.22 -17.05 -25.12
CA ARG A 169 10.85 -16.42 -26.30
C ARG A 169 11.18 -17.51 -27.30
N VAL A 170 11.03 -17.20 -28.58
CA VAL A 170 11.41 -18.14 -29.65
C VAL A 170 12.58 -17.56 -30.42
N TYR A 171 13.63 -18.37 -30.57
CA TYR A 171 14.81 -18.05 -31.34
C TYR A 171 14.80 -18.83 -32.64
N SER A 172 15.02 -18.13 -33.76
CA SER A 172 15.13 -18.72 -35.09
C SER A 172 16.47 -18.38 -35.72
N PHE A 173 17.05 -19.34 -36.45
CA PHE A 173 18.38 -19.27 -37.03
C PHE A 173 18.29 -19.48 -38.54
N THR A 174 19.05 -18.69 -39.31
CA THR A 174 19.22 -18.91 -40.74
C THR A 174 20.69 -19.06 -41.08
N TYR A 175 20.98 -19.81 -42.14
CA TYR A 175 22.33 -20.12 -42.58
C TYR A 175 22.53 -19.70 -44.04
N ASP A 176 23.75 -19.31 -44.38
CA ASP A 176 24.13 -19.08 -45.77
C ASP A 176 24.34 -20.40 -46.51
N ALA A 177 24.59 -20.33 -47.83
CA ALA A 177 24.80 -21.51 -48.68
C ALA A 177 26.06 -22.32 -48.32
N SER A 178 26.96 -21.78 -47.50
CA SER A 178 28.16 -22.47 -47.01
C SER A 178 27.93 -23.11 -45.63
N GLY A 179 26.73 -23.00 -45.07
CA GLY A 179 26.38 -23.49 -43.75
C GLY A 179 26.83 -22.59 -42.60
N ASN A 180 27.25 -21.35 -42.87
CA ASN A 180 27.57 -20.40 -41.80
C ASN A 180 26.29 -19.74 -41.29
N LEU A 181 26.24 -19.45 -39.99
CA LEU A 181 25.12 -18.72 -39.40
C LEU A 181 25.01 -17.32 -40.01
N ALA A 182 23.88 -17.03 -40.64
CA ALA A 182 23.59 -15.76 -41.31
C ALA A 182 22.80 -14.80 -40.41
N SER A 183 21.85 -15.31 -39.62
CA SER A 183 21.06 -14.47 -38.70
C SER A 183 20.47 -15.25 -37.52
N ILE A 184 20.18 -14.51 -36.44
CA ILE A 184 19.39 -14.96 -35.29
C ILE A 184 18.25 -13.96 -35.09
N THR A 185 17.02 -14.44 -34.93
CA THR A 185 15.84 -13.61 -34.64
C THR A 185 15.14 -14.10 -33.37
N GLU A 186 14.72 -13.17 -32.51
CA GLU A 186 13.90 -13.42 -31.32
C GLU A 186 12.47 -12.93 -31.59
N THR A 187 11.46 -13.74 -31.24
CA THR A 187 10.03 -13.39 -31.29
C THR A 187 9.30 -13.78 -30.01
#